data_AF-A0A7S1U3T6-F1
#
_entry.id   AF-A0A7S1U3T6-F1
#
_cell.length_a   1.000
_cell.length_b   1.000
_cell.length_c   1.000
_cell.angle_alpha   90.00
_cell.angle_beta   90.00
_cell.angle_gamma   90.00
#
_symmetry.space_group_name_H-M   'P 1'
#
loop_
_entity.id
_entity.type
_entity.pdbx_description
1 polymer ?
#
loop_
_entity_poly.entity_id
_entity_poly.type
_entity_poly.pdbx_seq_one_letter_code
_entity_poly.pdbx_strand_id
1 'polypeptide(L)'
;MLLDGVVDAVVVTAAKEDDDLAPAPLLARTPEEVLRGRGVKPSLSPALSILDEVAADASIKRLLFCGVGCSVQALRSLNGGDPEAALGLEAGGLFVMGTHCVDNSPTVEANRGFLQALGERPAEGAAARYEFMADFQVHVDRADGTTSKSPYMVLPGTVAKASIAPSCLTCFDYVNGAADLVVGYMGAPLNRGESMRNALLQVTVRNPKGAAMLGRAERAGTVVIEADSRVAPLPTSGDRGKTAKATTQADSIVLEMLGEAVRDKGMPRPLAKVLAFVLRRVAPKGLEFAKYSIEYHFLRNDLASRDAWGTKRALSQMPAYAKAIVAQHDEWMDELRERIAAKRD
;
A
#
# COMPACT_ATOMS: atom_id res chain seq x y z
N MET A 1 -18.92 -14.41 3.89
CA MET A 1 -17.93 -15.47 4.24
C MET A 1 -18.20 -16.03 5.63
N LEU A 2 -18.05 -15.27 6.73
CA LEU A 2 -18.48 -15.73 8.07
C LEU A 2 -19.95 -16.16 8.09
N LEU A 3 -20.85 -15.29 7.61
CA LEU A 3 -22.30 -15.56 7.54
C LEU A 3 -22.67 -16.83 6.75
N ASP A 4 -21.84 -17.22 5.78
CA ASP A 4 -22.08 -18.38 4.93
C ASP A 4 -21.32 -19.62 5.42
N GLY A 5 -20.66 -19.55 6.59
CA GLY A 5 -19.87 -20.64 7.16
C GLY A 5 -18.67 -21.07 6.31
N VAL A 6 -18.11 -20.16 5.49
CA VAL A 6 -16.94 -20.45 4.61
C VAL A 6 -15.64 -20.42 5.39
N VAL A 7 -15.58 -19.55 6.39
CA VAL A 7 -14.47 -19.40 7.32
C VAL A 7 -15.07 -19.33 8.72
N ASP A 8 -14.31 -19.82 9.69
CA ASP A 8 -14.72 -19.86 11.09
C ASP A 8 -14.26 -18.57 11.81
N ALA A 9 -13.20 -17.92 11.31
CA ALA A 9 -12.66 -16.69 11.84
C ALA A 9 -12.04 -15.81 10.76
N VAL A 10 -11.88 -14.53 11.07
CA VAL A 10 -11.22 -13.54 10.22
C VAL A 10 -10.18 -12.78 11.03
N VAL A 11 -8.93 -12.76 10.58
CA VAL A 11 -7.92 -11.84 11.11
C VAL A 11 -8.04 -10.50 10.38
N VAL A 12 -8.34 -9.44 11.13
CA VAL A 12 -8.35 -8.06 10.66
C VAL A 12 -7.46 -7.20 11.56
N THR A 13 -7.08 -6.02 11.09
CA THR A 13 -6.48 -4.99 11.96
C THR A 13 -7.59 -4.00 12.35
N ALA A 14 -8.00 -3.98 13.60
CA ALA A 14 -8.84 -2.95 14.19
C ALA A 14 -8.01 -1.74 14.65
N ALA A 15 -8.65 -0.74 15.26
CA ALA A 15 -7.97 0.28 16.05
C ALA A 15 -7.97 -0.11 17.54
N LYS A 16 -7.03 0.43 18.33
CA LYS A 16 -7.09 0.35 19.78
C LYS A 16 -8.28 1.16 20.31
N GLU A 17 -8.82 0.75 21.46
CA GLU A 17 -9.99 1.42 22.07
C GLU A 17 -9.69 2.85 22.53
N ASP A 18 -8.43 3.13 22.90
CA ASP A 18 -7.95 4.43 23.36
C ASP A 18 -7.25 5.26 22.26
N ASP A 19 -7.03 4.68 21.07
CA ASP A 19 -6.41 5.37 19.94
C ASP A 19 -6.86 4.80 18.58
N ASP A 20 -7.74 5.55 17.89
CA ASP A 20 -8.29 5.24 16.56
C ASP A 20 -7.23 5.16 15.43
N LEU A 21 -6.02 5.67 15.65
CA LEU A 21 -4.90 5.58 14.70
C LEU A 21 -4.00 4.38 14.97
N ALA A 22 -4.05 3.82 16.18
CA ALA A 22 -3.17 2.75 16.60
C ALA A 22 -3.72 1.39 16.12
N PRO A 23 -2.98 0.64 15.29
CA PRO A 23 -3.44 -0.65 14.80
C PRO A 23 -3.44 -1.70 15.91
N ALA A 24 -4.53 -2.47 16.00
CA ALA A 24 -4.67 -3.62 16.90
C ALA A 24 -5.17 -4.84 16.10
N PRO A 25 -4.36 -5.90 15.93
CA PRO A 25 -4.83 -7.15 15.35
C PRO A 25 -6.03 -7.70 16.13
N LEU A 26 -7.02 -8.23 15.43
CA LEU A 26 -8.26 -8.77 15.98
C LEU A 26 -8.62 -10.07 15.27
N LEU A 27 -8.87 -11.12 16.05
CA LEU A 27 -9.45 -12.36 15.58
C LEU A 27 -10.99 -12.26 15.66
N ALA A 28 -11.60 -11.85 14.56
CA ALA A 28 -13.04 -11.65 14.46
C ALA A 28 -13.80 -12.95 14.17
N ARG A 29 -14.88 -13.19 14.92
CA ARG A 29 -15.84 -14.28 14.77
C ARG A 29 -17.22 -13.80 14.32
N THR A 30 -17.51 -12.51 14.44
CA THR A 30 -18.77 -11.91 14.01
C THR A 30 -18.59 -10.84 12.91
N PRO A 31 -19.64 -10.55 12.11
CA PRO A 31 -19.62 -9.42 11.18
C PRO A 31 -19.29 -8.09 11.85
N GLU A 32 -19.80 -7.84 13.05
CA GLU A 32 -19.58 -6.61 13.81
C GLU A 32 -18.10 -6.45 14.17
N GLU A 33 -17.43 -7.54 14.58
CA GLU A 33 -16.00 -7.55 14.84
C GLU A 33 -15.17 -7.33 13.58
N VAL A 34 -15.58 -7.92 12.44
CA VAL A 34 -14.93 -7.65 11.15
C VAL A 34 -15.04 -6.16 10.80
N LEU A 35 -16.19 -5.53 11.06
CA LEU A 35 -16.40 -4.11 10.80
C LEU A 35 -15.55 -3.18 11.69
N ARG A 36 -15.07 -3.64 12.86
CA ARG A 36 -14.05 -2.91 13.64
C ARG A 36 -12.73 -2.78 12.87
N GLY A 37 -12.47 -3.68 11.93
CA GLY A 37 -11.33 -3.62 11.02
C GLY A 37 -11.44 -2.56 9.92
N ARG A 38 -12.60 -1.88 9.77
CA ARG A 38 -12.86 -0.92 8.69
C ARG A 38 -11.85 0.24 8.68
N GLY A 39 -11.41 0.61 7.47
CA GLY A 39 -10.47 1.71 7.25
C GLY A 39 -9.03 1.30 7.53
N VAL A 40 -8.10 2.06 6.96
CA VAL A 40 -6.66 1.85 7.17
C VAL A 40 -6.25 2.51 8.48
N LYS A 41 -5.41 1.84 9.26
CA LYS A 41 -4.67 2.46 10.38
C LYS A 41 -3.27 2.75 9.83
N PRO A 42 -2.93 4.00 9.48
CA PRO A 42 -1.79 4.31 8.62
C PRO A 42 -0.46 4.32 9.38
N SER A 43 -0.16 3.19 10.02
CA SER A 43 1.13 2.85 10.62
C SER A 43 1.36 1.33 10.57
N LEU A 44 2.57 0.87 10.89
CA LEU A 44 2.88 -0.55 10.94
C LEU A 44 1.96 -1.30 11.91
N SER A 45 1.34 -2.38 11.45
CA SER A 45 0.48 -3.25 12.24
C SER A 45 1.14 -4.61 12.45
N PRO A 46 1.18 -5.14 13.69
CA PRO A 46 1.70 -6.48 13.96
C PRO A 46 0.65 -7.55 13.65
N ALA A 47 0.10 -7.57 12.42
CA ALA A 47 -1.06 -8.39 12.04
C ALA A 47 -0.93 -9.90 12.33
N LEU A 48 0.29 -10.41 12.46
CA LEU A 48 0.56 -11.83 12.75
C LEU A 48 0.67 -12.16 14.25
N SER A 49 0.65 -11.18 15.15
CA SER A 49 0.77 -11.44 16.59
C SER A 49 -0.42 -12.21 17.17
N ILE A 50 -1.54 -12.26 16.44
CA ILE A 50 -2.78 -12.95 16.82
C ILE A 50 -2.81 -14.42 16.39
N LEU A 51 -1.79 -14.90 15.66
CA LEU A 51 -1.80 -16.24 15.09
C LEU A 51 -1.68 -17.35 16.14
N ASP A 52 -1.09 -17.07 17.30
CA ASP A 52 -1.06 -18.04 18.41
C ASP A 52 -2.46 -18.33 18.95
N GLU A 53 -3.37 -17.33 18.95
CA GLU A 53 -4.78 -17.53 19.29
C GLU A 53 -5.50 -18.40 18.25
N VAL A 54 -5.14 -18.24 16.98
CA VAL A 54 -5.66 -19.10 15.91
C VAL A 54 -5.25 -20.55 16.13
N ALA A 55 -3.96 -20.79 16.38
CA ALA A 55 -3.42 -22.13 16.57
C ALA A 55 -3.93 -22.80 17.87
N ALA A 56 -4.21 -22.02 18.92
CA ALA A 56 -4.72 -22.52 20.19
C ALA A 56 -6.21 -22.91 20.14
N ASP A 57 -6.98 -22.31 19.23
CA ASP A 57 -8.42 -22.54 19.13
C ASP A 57 -8.75 -23.62 18.09
N ALA A 58 -8.88 -24.87 18.55
CA ALA A 58 -9.18 -26.01 17.70
C ALA A 58 -10.54 -25.93 16.96
N SER A 59 -11.42 -24.97 17.30
CA SER A 59 -12.65 -24.71 16.55
C SER A 59 -12.42 -23.97 15.23
N ILE A 60 -11.24 -23.37 15.03
CA ILE A 60 -10.86 -22.71 13.78
C ILE A 60 -10.28 -23.77 12.85
N LYS A 61 -11.01 -24.09 11.78
CA LYS A 61 -10.51 -24.94 10.70
C LYS A 61 -10.24 -24.14 9.44
N ARG A 62 -10.96 -23.04 9.24
CA ARG A 62 -10.87 -22.18 8.05
C ARG A 62 -10.73 -20.73 8.48
N LEU A 63 -9.70 -20.06 7.97
CA LEU A 63 -9.32 -18.71 8.35
C LEU A 63 -9.33 -17.80 7.14
N LEU A 64 -9.92 -16.61 7.26
CA LEU A 64 -9.63 -15.49 6.36
C LEU A 64 -8.60 -14.56 7.00
N PHE A 65 -7.44 -14.39 6.39
CA PHE A 65 -6.45 -13.41 6.79
C PHE A 65 -6.53 -12.16 5.90
N CYS A 66 -6.72 -10.99 6.51
CA CYS A 66 -6.70 -9.69 5.83
C CYS A 66 -5.39 -8.95 6.16
N GLY A 67 -4.55 -8.66 5.18
CA GLY A 67 -3.24 -8.05 5.45
C GLY A 67 -2.50 -7.47 4.25
N VAL A 68 -1.31 -6.91 4.51
CA VAL A 68 -0.43 -6.29 3.51
C VAL A 68 0.63 -7.29 3.03
N GLY A 69 1.37 -6.95 1.96
CA GLY A 69 2.32 -7.88 1.32
C GLY A 69 3.32 -8.54 2.27
N CYS A 70 3.98 -7.76 3.13
CA CYS A 70 4.99 -8.31 4.06
C CYS A 70 4.39 -9.26 5.12
N SER A 71 3.18 -8.98 5.63
CA SER A 71 2.54 -9.90 6.58
C SER A 71 2.04 -11.17 5.89
N VAL A 72 1.58 -11.06 4.64
CA VAL A 72 1.19 -12.23 3.83
C VAL A 72 2.41 -13.10 3.50
N GLN A 73 3.56 -12.51 3.14
CA GLN A 73 4.79 -13.27 2.91
C GLN A 73 5.22 -14.06 4.15
N ALA A 74 5.21 -13.41 5.32
CA ALA A 74 5.57 -14.06 6.58
C ALA A 74 4.56 -15.15 6.97
N LEU A 75 3.26 -14.89 6.82
CA LEU A 75 2.20 -15.90 6.99
C LEU A 75 2.46 -17.12 6.10
N ARG A 76 2.63 -16.91 4.79
CA ARG A 76 2.84 -18.02 3.83
C ARG A 76 4.13 -18.80 4.06
N SER A 77 5.09 -18.23 4.78
CA SER A 77 6.40 -18.87 5.06
C SER A 77 6.41 -19.69 6.35
N LEU A 78 5.33 -19.65 7.15
CA LEU A 78 5.24 -20.44 8.38
C LEU A 78 5.45 -21.93 8.12
N ASN A 79 6.08 -22.61 9.09
CA ASN A 79 6.36 -24.05 9.04
C ASN A 79 6.93 -24.53 7.69
N GLY A 80 7.91 -23.79 7.15
CA GLY A 80 8.57 -24.16 5.89
C GLY A 80 7.70 -24.01 4.65
N GLY A 81 6.66 -23.17 4.69
CA GLY A 81 5.73 -22.98 3.57
C GLY A 81 4.39 -23.68 3.74
N ASP A 82 4.11 -24.23 4.93
CA ASP A 82 2.84 -24.87 5.29
C ASP A 82 2.16 -24.13 6.45
N PRO A 83 1.56 -22.95 6.19
CA PRO A 83 0.86 -22.18 7.21
C PRO A 83 -0.39 -22.87 7.75
N GLU A 84 -1.02 -23.76 6.98
CA GLU A 84 -2.22 -24.45 7.42
C GLU A 84 -1.88 -25.44 8.54
N ALA A 85 -0.80 -26.21 8.38
CA ALA A 85 -0.29 -27.06 9.45
C ALA A 85 0.19 -26.25 10.67
N ALA A 86 0.88 -25.13 10.45
CA ALA A 86 1.34 -24.26 11.54
C ALA A 86 0.19 -23.74 12.42
N LEU A 87 -0.97 -23.50 11.81
CA LEU A 87 -2.14 -22.90 12.45
C LEU A 87 -3.23 -23.91 12.82
N GLY A 88 -3.01 -25.21 12.58
CA GLY A 88 -4.02 -26.24 12.84
C GLY A 88 -5.27 -26.16 11.95
N LEU A 89 -5.15 -25.52 10.78
CA LEU A 89 -6.22 -25.38 9.79
C LEU A 89 -6.38 -26.65 8.97
N GLU A 90 -7.56 -26.84 8.39
CA GLU A 90 -7.76 -27.91 7.41
C GLU A 90 -7.06 -27.58 6.09
N ALA A 91 -6.79 -28.61 5.29
CA ALA A 91 -6.17 -28.43 3.97
C ALA A 91 -7.05 -27.55 3.08
N GLY A 92 -6.48 -26.45 2.57
CA GLY A 92 -7.22 -25.43 1.82
C GLY A 92 -8.01 -24.44 2.69
N GLY A 93 -7.94 -24.54 4.01
CA GLY A 93 -8.67 -23.70 4.96
C GLY A 93 -8.14 -22.27 5.09
N LEU A 94 -6.95 -21.95 4.56
CA LEU A 94 -6.42 -20.58 4.60
C LEU A 94 -6.83 -19.77 3.37
N PHE A 95 -7.59 -18.69 3.59
CA PHE A 95 -7.93 -17.66 2.62
C PHE A 95 -7.17 -16.38 2.94
N VAL A 96 -6.68 -15.67 1.92
CA VAL A 96 -5.92 -14.43 2.10
C VAL A 96 -6.48 -13.31 1.23
N MET A 97 -7.05 -12.28 1.88
CA MET A 97 -7.39 -11.01 1.25
C MET A 97 -6.29 -10.00 1.50
N GLY A 98 -5.51 -9.71 0.45
CA GLY A 98 -4.46 -8.72 0.47
C GLY A 98 -4.95 -7.31 0.16
N THR A 99 -4.17 -6.31 0.58
CA THR A 99 -4.25 -4.96 0.01
C THR A 99 -2.92 -4.56 -0.63
N HIS A 100 -2.98 -3.62 -1.57
CA HIS A 100 -1.78 -2.91 -2.02
C HIS A 100 -1.16 -2.13 -0.84
N CYS A 101 0.17 -2.04 -0.78
CA CYS A 101 0.84 -1.28 0.29
C CYS A 101 2.24 -0.78 -0.13
N VAL A 102 2.50 0.50 0.12
CA VAL A 102 3.81 1.16 0.13
C VAL A 102 3.82 2.19 1.25
N ASP A 103 5.01 2.68 1.61
CA ASP A 103 5.21 3.91 2.39
C ASP A 103 4.39 3.97 3.70
N ASN A 104 4.31 2.84 4.41
CA ASN A 104 3.61 2.78 5.68
C ASN A 104 4.40 3.51 6.78
N SER A 105 3.70 4.18 7.69
CA SER A 105 4.34 4.94 8.76
C SER A 105 4.99 4.04 9.80
N PRO A 106 6.19 4.37 10.29
CA PRO A 106 6.90 3.53 11.26
C PRO A 106 6.16 3.45 12.60
N THR A 107 5.54 4.54 13.03
CA THR A 107 4.77 4.61 14.28
C THR A 107 3.51 5.46 14.12
N VAL A 108 2.62 5.39 15.11
CA VAL A 108 1.42 6.23 15.18
C VAL A 108 1.79 7.71 15.28
N GLU A 109 2.87 8.04 16.00
CA GLU A 109 3.37 9.41 16.18
C GLU A 109 3.92 9.98 14.87
N ALA A 110 4.66 9.18 14.10
CA ALA A 110 5.13 9.58 12.77
C ALA A 110 3.96 9.92 11.84
N ASN A 111 2.92 9.09 11.87
CA ASN A 111 1.68 9.34 11.14
C ASN A 111 0.96 10.63 11.62
N ARG A 112 0.88 10.87 12.94
CA ARG A 112 0.32 12.12 13.47
C ARG A 112 1.13 13.34 13.00
N GLY A 113 2.45 13.24 12.99
CA GLY A 113 3.36 14.27 12.47
C GLY A 113 3.12 14.55 10.97
N PHE A 114 2.91 13.51 10.17
CA PHE A 114 2.53 13.64 8.76
C PHE A 114 1.23 14.43 8.56
N LEU A 115 0.16 14.04 9.27
CA LEU A 115 -1.13 14.72 9.20
C LEU A 115 -1.05 16.18 9.67
N GLN A 116 -0.28 16.44 10.73
CA GLN A 116 -0.02 17.79 11.21
C GLN A 116 0.69 18.65 10.15
N ALA A 117 1.68 18.10 9.46
CA ALA A 117 2.41 18.80 8.40
C ALA A 117 1.53 19.13 7.18
N LEU A 118 0.54 18.28 6.87
CA LEU A 118 -0.48 18.57 5.86
C LEU A 118 -1.43 19.71 6.27
N GLY A 119 -1.47 20.06 7.55
CA GLY A 119 -2.45 20.97 8.12
C GLY A 119 -3.86 20.39 8.10
N GLU A 120 -3.97 19.05 8.15
CA GLU A 120 -5.23 18.33 8.08
C GLU A 120 -5.54 17.70 9.44
N ARG A 121 -6.83 17.69 9.81
CA ARG A 121 -7.33 16.92 10.95
C ARG A 121 -8.32 15.89 10.41
N PRO A 122 -8.03 14.58 10.53
CA PRO A 122 -8.98 13.54 10.12
C PRO A 122 -10.23 13.58 11.01
N ALA A 123 -11.30 12.93 10.55
CA ALA A 123 -12.51 12.74 11.36
C ALA A 123 -12.20 12.07 12.71
N GLU A 124 -12.73 12.61 13.82
CA GLU A 124 -12.72 11.93 15.13
C GLU A 124 -13.63 10.70 15.09
N GLY A 125 -13.27 9.60 15.78
CA GLY A 125 -14.10 8.39 15.87
C GLY A 125 -14.15 7.53 14.60
N ALA A 126 -13.42 7.93 13.55
CA ALA A 126 -13.28 7.17 12.33
C ALA A 126 -11.79 6.99 12.05
N ALA A 127 -11.29 5.74 12.07
CA ALA A 127 -9.95 5.37 11.64
C ALA A 127 -9.49 6.32 10.50
N ALA A 128 -8.47 7.15 10.76
CA ALA A 128 -8.16 8.27 9.88
C ALA A 128 -7.96 7.77 8.45
N ARG A 129 -8.81 8.26 7.54
CA ARG A 129 -8.75 7.88 6.13
C ARG A 129 -8.08 9.02 5.39
N TYR A 130 -6.79 8.84 5.12
CA TYR A 130 -6.17 9.58 4.05
C TYR A 130 -5.62 8.59 3.02
N GLU A 131 -5.48 9.06 1.78
CA GLU A 131 -4.91 8.26 0.71
C GLU A 131 -4.14 9.13 -0.29
N PHE A 132 -3.04 8.61 -0.80
CA PHE A 132 -2.27 9.24 -1.87
C PHE A 132 -2.90 8.88 -3.22
N MET A 133 -3.68 9.80 -3.79
CA MET A 133 -4.57 9.52 -4.92
C MET A 133 -3.97 9.87 -6.28
N ALA A 134 -4.45 9.22 -7.34
CA ALA A 134 -3.92 9.33 -8.72
C ALA A 134 -4.04 10.71 -9.39
N ASP A 135 -4.58 11.71 -8.69
CA ASP A 135 -4.57 13.13 -9.09
C ASP A 135 -3.45 13.94 -8.41
N PHE A 136 -2.46 13.29 -7.80
CA PHE A 136 -1.29 13.90 -7.14
C PHE A 136 -1.68 14.72 -5.91
N GLN A 137 -2.74 14.31 -5.24
CA GLN A 137 -3.25 14.93 -4.02
C GLN A 137 -3.44 13.88 -2.95
N VAL A 138 -3.08 14.22 -1.71
CA VAL A 138 -3.50 13.47 -0.53
C VAL A 138 -4.94 13.84 -0.28
N HIS A 139 -5.82 12.85 -0.37
CA HIS A 139 -7.21 12.99 0.05
C HIS A 139 -7.29 12.69 1.55
N VAL A 140 -7.96 13.53 2.35
CA VAL A 140 -8.22 13.25 3.77
C VAL A 140 -9.72 13.38 4.04
N ASP A 141 -10.32 12.33 4.56
CA ASP A 141 -11.70 12.35 4.98
C ASP A 141 -11.88 13.10 6.30
N ARG A 142 -12.85 14.03 6.31
CA ARG A 142 -13.21 14.85 7.46
C ARG A 142 -14.48 14.38 8.16
N ALA A 143 -14.63 14.80 9.41
CA ALA A 143 -15.78 14.49 10.27
C ALA A 143 -17.11 14.98 9.70
N ASP A 144 -17.09 16.08 8.95
CA ASP A 144 -18.26 16.67 8.30
C ASP A 144 -18.72 15.91 7.04
N GLY A 145 -18.12 14.76 6.73
CA GLY A 145 -18.44 14.00 5.52
C GLY A 145 -17.88 14.60 4.23
N THR A 146 -16.97 15.60 4.31
CA THR A 146 -16.21 16.12 3.15
C THR A 146 -14.84 15.48 3.03
N THR A 147 -14.23 15.54 1.85
CA THR A 147 -12.85 15.07 1.61
C THR A 147 -11.99 16.27 1.27
N SER A 148 -10.95 16.50 2.07
CA SER A 148 -9.90 17.47 1.76
C SER A 148 -8.99 16.97 0.65
N LYS A 149 -8.36 17.90 -0.06
CA LYS A 149 -7.36 17.55 -1.08
C LYS A 149 -6.16 18.47 -0.98
N SER A 150 -5.02 17.90 -0.62
CA SER A 150 -3.75 18.61 -0.46
C SER A 150 -2.73 18.06 -1.46
N PRO A 151 -2.24 18.85 -2.43
CA PRO A 151 -1.23 18.40 -3.39
C PRO A 151 0.02 17.86 -2.72
N TYR A 152 0.65 16.80 -3.27
CA TYR A 152 1.85 16.20 -2.65
C TYR A 152 2.96 17.21 -2.39
N MET A 153 3.13 18.16 -3.30
CA MET A 153 4.23 19.13 -3.30
C MET A 153 4.14 20.15 -2.16
N VAL A 154 3.03 20.19 -1.41
CA VAL A 154 2.93 21.03 -0.19
C VAL A 154 3.61 20.38 1.02
N LEU A 155 3.92 19.09 0.94
CA LEU A 155 4.62 18.36 2.01
C LEU A 155 6.08 18.80 2.10
N PRO A 156 6.59 19.12 3.31
CA PRO A 156 8.01 19.24 3.54
C PRO A 156 8.73 17.91 3.27
N GLY A 157 9.90 17.95 2.61
CA GLY A 157 10.66 16.74 2.29
C GLY A 157 11.18 16.02 3.54
N THR A 158 11.46 16.78 4.61
CA THR A 158 11.89 16.29 5.93
C THR A 158 10.81 15.45 6.62
N VAL A 159 9.54 15.84 6.47
CA VAL A 159 8.41 15.08 7.01
C VAL A 159 8.17 13.82 6.19
N ALA A 160 8.25 13.92 4.86
CA ALA A 160 8.01 12.79 3.96
C ALA A 160 8.90 11.58 4.30
N LYS A 161 10.21 11.79 4.48
CA LYS A 161 11.14 10.70 4.83
C LYS A 161 10.83 10.09 6.20
N ALA A 162 10.66 10.92 7.23
CA ALA A 162 10.38 10.45 8.59
C ALA A 162 9.03 9.70 8.70
N SER A 163 8.13 9.90 7.74
CA SER A 163 6.83 9.25 7.68
C SER A 163 6.87 7.87 7.03
N ILE A 164 8.03 7.38 6.56
CA ILE A 164 8.14 6.08 5.89
C ILE A 164 9.00 5.13 6.73
N ALA A 165 8.49 3.95 7.03
CA ALA A 165 9.24 2.95 7.74
C ALA A 165 10.45 2.45 6.92
N PRO A 166 11.63 2.22 7.53
CA PRO A 166 12.78 1.68 6.81
C PRO A 166 12.51 0.33 6.11
N SER A 167 11.62 -0.50 6.68
CA SER A 167 11.18 -1.74 6.04
C SER A 167 10.42 -1.51 4.73
N CYS A 168 9.67 -0.41 4.61
CA CYS A 168 8.97 -0.04 3.38
C CYS A 168 9.94 0.41 2.27
N LEU A 169 11.10 0.97 2.62
CA LEU A 169 12.16 1.33 1.68
C LEU A 169 12.93 0.13 1.13
N THR A 170 12.66 -1.06 1.65
CA THR A 170 13.25 -2.33 1.20
C THR A 170 12.20 -3.34 0.77
N CYS A 171 10.95 -2.90 0.62
CA CYS A 171 9.83 -3.71 0.17
C CYS A 171 9.74 -3.70 -1.37
N PHE A 172 9.51 -4.87 -1.96
CA PHE A 172 9.27 -5.04 -3.41
C PHE A 172 7.95 -5.74 -3.71
N ASP A 173 6.98 -5.68 -2.79
CA ASP A 173 5.70 -6.38 -2.89
C ASP A 173 4.50 -5.44 -2.75
N TYR A 174 4.48 -4.39 -3.56
CA TYR A 174 3.39 -3.41 -3.59
C TYR A 174 2.05 -4.05 -3.98
N VAL A 175 2.08 -5.07 -4.84
CA VAL A 175 0.89 -5.72 -5.37
C VAL A 175 0.38 -6.88 -4.51
N ASN A 176 1.04 -7.19 -3.39
CA ASN A 176 0.72 -8.31 -2.51
C ASN A 176 0.61 -9.64 -3.28
N GLY A 177 1.74 -10.08 -3.81
CA GLY A 177 1.90 -11.18 -4.77
C GLY A 177 1.41 -12.53 -4.28
N ALA A 178 1.38 -12.75 -2.96
CA ALA A 178 1.11 -14.04 -2.31
C ALA A 178 -0.32 -14.15 -1.70
N ALA A 179 -1.16 -13.13 -1.89
CA ALA A 179 -2.58 -13.18 -1.52
C ALA A 179 -3.42 -13.99 -2.52
N ASP A 180 -4.66 -14.34 -2.15
CA ASP A 180 -5.62 -14.98 -3.06
C ASP A 180 -6.41 -13.93 -3.87
N LEU A 181 -6.82 -12.86 -3.17
CA LEU A 181 -7.51 -11.69 -3.72
C LEU A 181 -6.81 -10.43 -3.22
N VAL A 182 -6.55 -9.45 -4.08
CA VAL A 182 -5.96 -8.16 -3.67
C VAL A 182 -6.90 -7.02 -4.00
N VAL A 183 -7.15 -6.13 -3.02
CA VAL A 183 -7.96 -4.92 -3.20
C VAL A 183 -7.10 -3.68 -2.98
N GLY A 184 -7.22 -2.69 -3.86
CA GLY A 184 -6.59 -1.38 -3.69
C GLY A 184 -7.15 -0.39 -4.70
N TYR A 185 -6.40 0.64 -5.06
CA TYR A 185 -6.94 1.72 -5.90
C TYR A 185 -6.00 2.16 -7.05
N MET A 186 -4.72 1.76 -7.03
CA MET A 186 -3.70 2.31 -7.94
C MET A 186 -4.04 2.20 -9.44
N GLY A 187 -4.67 1.10 -9.87
CA GLY A 187 -5.02 0.87 -11.26
C GLY A 187 -6.42 1.34 -11.63
N ALA A 188 -7.21 1.77 -10.64
CA ALA A 188 -8.55 2.29 -10.87
C ALA A 188 -8.46 3.75 -11.38
N PRO A 189 -9.17 4.11 -12.46
CA PRO A 189 -9.26 5.49 -12.90
C PRO A 189 -9.87 6.38 -11.81
N LEU A 190 -9.36 7.60 -11.67
CA LEU A 190 -9.94 8.64 -10.81
C LEU A 190 -10.50 9.78 -11.68
N ASN A 191 -11.82 9.80 -11.82
CA ASN A 191 -12.53 10.77 -12.66
C ASN A 191 -12.61 12.16 -12.00
N ARG A 192 -13.06 13.15 -12.76
CA ARG A 192 -13.24 14.51 -12.25
C ARG A 192 -14.42 14.55 -11.30
N GLY A 193 -14.20 15.07 -10.09
CA GLY A 193 -15.22 15.15 -9.04
C GLY A 193 -15.21 13.98 -8.07
N GLU A 194 -14.53 12.87 -8.41
CA GLU A 194 -14.36 11.74 -7.49
C GLU A 194 -13.37 12.06 -6.35
N SER A 195 -13.54 11.35 -5.25
CA SER A 195 -12.68 11.34 -4.08
C SER A 195 -12.39 9.91 -3.65
N MET A 196 -11.59 9.74 -2.59
CA MET A 196 -11.31 8.40 -2.05
C MET A 196 -12.58 7.66 -1.55
N ARG A 197 -13.71 8.36 -1.39
CA ARG A 197 -14.97 7.76 -0.90
C ARG A 197 -15.81 7.09 -1.98
N ASN A 198 -15.70 7.55 -3.23
CA ASN A 198 -16.56 7.12 -4.32
C ASN A 198 -15.79 6.69 -5.58
N ALA A 199 -14.47 6.79 -5.57
CA ALA A 199 -13.64 6.24 -6.63
C ALA A 199 -13.74 4.71 -6.67
N LEU A 200 -13.58 4.17 -7.86
CA LEU A 200 -13.49 2.72 -8.05
C LEU A 200 -12.26 2.15 -7.33
N LEU A 201 -12.39 0.91 -6.89
CA LEU A 201 -11.26 0.11 -6.41
C LEU A 201 -10.80 -0.84 -7.52
N GLN A 202 -9.51 -1.12 -7.54
CA GLN A 202 -8.92 -2.20 -8.31
C GLN A 202 -8.98 -3.48 -7.48
N VAL A 203 -9.48 -4.55 -8.09
CA VAL A 203 -9.43 -5.91 -7.54
C VAL A 203 -8.56 -6.77 -8.45
N THR A 204 -7.56 -7.44 -7.88
CA THR A 204 -6.72 -8.42 -8.58
C THR A 204 -7.01 -9.82 -8.04
N VAL A 205 -7.59 -10.67 -8.89
CA VAL A 205 -7.85 -12.08 -8.58
C VAL A 205 -6.60 -12.89 -8.95
N ARG A 206 -5.98 -13.56 -7.97
CA ARG A 206 -4.72 -14.29 -8.20
C ARG A 206 -4.90 -15.78 -8.43
N ASN A 207 -5.95 -16.37 -7.87
CA ASN A 207 -6.20 -17.80 -7.93
C ASN A 207 -7.70 -18.14 -7.74
N PRO A 208 -8.10 -19.43 -7.84
CA PRO A 208 -9.50 -19.84 -7.66
C PRO A 208 -10.10 -19.48 -6.29
N LYS A 209 -9.32 -19.46 -5.19
CA LYS A 209 -9.83 -19.02 -3.88
C LYS A 209 -10.24 -17.54 -3.94
N GLY A 210 -9.40 -16.69 -4.50
CA GLY A 210 -9.71 -15.27 -4.69
C GLY A 210 -10.92 -15.05 -5.61
N ALA A 211 -11.04 -15.83 -6.69
CA ALA A 211 -12.20 -15.78 -7.58
C ALA A 211 -13.49 -16.16 -6.83
N ALA A 212 -13.44 -17.17 -5.97
CA ALA A 212 -14.56 -17.60 -5.15
C ALA A 212 -14.95 -16.53 -4.11
N MET A 213 -13.98 -15.82 -3.53
CA MET A 213 -14.22 -14.70 -2.62
C MET A 213 -14.95 -13.55 -3.34
N LEU A 214 -14.43 -13.10 -4.49
CA LEU A 214 -15.02 -12.02 -5.26
C LEU A 214 -16.43 -12.38 -5.76
N GLY A 215 -16.60 -13.54 -6.38
CA GLY A 215 -17.88 -13.98 -6.91
C GLY A 215 -18.95 -14.16 -5.83
N ARG A 216 -18.55 -14.42 -4.57
CA ARG A 216 -19.48 -14.46 -3.44
C ARG A 216 -19.94 -13.06 -3.05
N ALA A 217 -19.04 -12.08 -3.00
CA ALA A 217 -19.40 -10.69 -2.73
C ALA A 217 -20.32 -10.12 -3.82
N GLU A 218 -20.05 -10.46 -5.08
CA GLU A 218 -20.91 -10.11 -6.22
C GLU A 218 -22.31 -10.74 -6.11
N ARG A 219 -22.41 -12.06 -5.88
CA ARG A 219 -23.71 -12.74 -5.69
C ARG A 219 -24.50 -12.23 -4.48
N ALA A 220 -23.81 -11.77 -3.44
CA ALA A 220 -24.43 -11.16 -2.27
C ALA A 220 -24.90 -9.71 -2.52
N GLY A 221 -24.60 -9.13 -3.69
CA GLY A 221 -24.93 -7.76 -4.03
C GLY A 221 -24.12 -6.71 -3.26
N THR A 222 -23.02 -7.10 -2.61
CA THR A 222 -22.17 -6.18 -1.82
C THR A 222 -21.05 -5.55 -2.65
N VAL A 223 -20.76 -6.11 -3.82
CA VAL A 223 -19.77 -5.60 -4.78
C VAL A 223 -20.39 -5.61 -6.18
N VAL A 224 -20.18 -4.53 -6.93
CA VAL A 224 -20.54 -4.42 -8.34
C VAL A 224 -19.24 -4.34 -9.15
N ILE A 225 -19.12 -5.16 -10.19
CA ILE A 225 -17.98 -5.15 -11.09
C ILE A 225 -18.27 -4.20 -12.25
N GLU A 226 -17.63 -3.04 -12.22
CA GLU A 226 -17.79 -2.01 -13.27
C GLU A 226 -17.01 -2.33 -14.54
N ALA A 227 -15.86 -3.00 -14.41
CA ALA A 227 -15.02 -3.38 -15.53
C ALA A 227 -14.24 -4.66 -15.22
N ASP A 228 -14.08 -5.52 -16.22
CA ASP A 228 -13.38 -6.80 -16.11
C ASP A 228 -12.41 -6.97 -17.28
N SER A 229 -11.12 -7.19 -16.95
CA SER A 229 -10.05 -7.41 -17.93
C SER A 229 -10.24 -8.66 -18.80
N ARG A 230 -11.07 -9.61 -18.35
CA ARG A 230 -11.46 -10.81 -19.12
C ARG A 230 -12.46 -10.48 -20.23
N VAL A 231 -13.18 -9.37 -20.10
CA VAL A 231 -14.19 -8.92 -21.07
C VAL A 231 -13.63 -7.85 -22.00
N ALA A 232 -12.93 -6.85 -21.45
CA ALA A 232 -12.32 -5.78 -22.22
C ALA A 232 -11.04 -5.27 -21.54
N PRO A 233 -10.06 -4.73 -22.30
CA PRO A 233 -8.88 -4.13 -21.70
C PRO A 233 -9.23 -3.02 -20.71
N LEU A 234 -8.63 -3.06 -19.52
CA LEU A 234 -8.78 -1.99 -18.54
C LEU A 234 -8.05 -0.71 -19.00
N PRO A 235 -8.51 0.49 -18.60
CA PRO A 235 -7.89 1.74 -19.00
C PRO A 235 -6.39 1.80 -18.67
N THR A 236 -5.58 2.16 -19.67
CA THR A 236 -4.13 2.26 -19.56
C THR A 236 -3.63 3.29 -20.59
N SER A 237 -3.01 4.38 -20.13
CA SER A 237 -2.47 5.40 -21.04
C SER A 237 -1.39 6.26 -20.36
N GLY A 238 -0.53 6.88 -21.18
CA GLY A 238 0.57 7.75 -20.74
C GLY A 238 1.94 7.05 -20.73
N ASP A 239 2.97 7.77 -20.31
CA ASP A 239 4.35 7.30 -20.26
C ASP A 239 4.80 7.11 -18.81
N ARG A 240 4.77 5.87 -18.33
CA ARG A 240 5.17 5.55 -16.96
C ARG A 240 6.66 5.73 -16.72
N GLY A 241 7.50 5.39 -17.69
CA GLY A 241 8.95 5.32 -17.50
C GLY A 241 9.56 6.70 -17.29
N LYS A 242 9.16 7.68 -18.11
CA LYS A 242 9.59 9.09 -17.90
C LYS A 242 9.09 9.63 -16.56
N THR A 243 7.84 9.34 -16.22
CA THR A 243 7.25 9.80 -14.95
C THR A 243 7.98 9.17 -13.76
N ALA A 244 8.29 7.87 -13.82
CA ALA A 244 9.01 7.16 -12.76
C ALA A 244 10.40 7.76 -12.51
N LYS A 245 11.21 7.95 -13.57
CA LYS A 245 12.54 8.59 -13.46
C LYS A 245 12.44 9.99 -12.84
N ALA A 246 11.52 10.83 -13.35
CA ALA A 246 11.35 12.19 -12.85
C ALA A 246 10.93 12.22 -11.37
N THR A 247 10.01 11.33 -10.95
CA THR A 247 9.61 11.24 -9.55
C THR A 247 10.76 10.71 -8.68
N THR A 248 11.51 9.70 -9.13
CA THR A 248 12.68 9.18 -8.37
C THR A 248 13.75 10.26 -8.19
N GLN A 249 14.05 11.09 -9.19
CA GLN A 249 15.03 12.19 -9.04
C GLN A 249 14.55 13.30 -8.10
N ALA A 250 13.24 13.51 -8.01
CA ALA A 250 12.65 14.54 -7.17
C ALA A 250 12.30 14.05 -5.75
N ASP A 251 12.46 12.76 -5.47
CA ASP A 251 12.15 12.16 -4.18
C ASP A 251 13.15 12.62 -3.10
N SER A 252 12.64 12.94 -1.90
CA SER A 252 13.49 13.53 -0.85
C SER A 252 14.54 12.57 -0.32
N ILE A 253 14.28 11.26 -0.31
CA ILE A 253 15.25 10.25 0.12
C ILE A 253 16.39 10.17 -0.90
N VAL A 254 16.05 10.17 -2.20
CA VAL A 254 17.06 10.14 -3.27
C VAL A 254 17.87 11.44 -3.31
N LEU A 255 17.23 12.60 -3.17
CA LEU A 255 17.92 13.90 -3.10
C LEU A 255 18.93 13.94 -1.95
N GLU A 256 18.56 13.42 -0.77
CA GLU A 256 19.48 13.35 0.38
C GLU A 256 20.68 12.43 0.09
N MET A 257 20.46 11.29 -0.55
CA MET A 257 21.55 10.38 -0.96
C MET A 257 22.51 11.04 -1.97
N LEU A 258 22.00 11.98 -2.77
CA LEU A 258 22.80 12.79 -3.69
C LEU A 258 23.49 14.00 -3.00
N GLY A 259 23.30 14.17 -1.69
CA GLY A 259 23.78 15.33 -0.95
C GLY A 259 23.11 16.64 -1.37
N GLU A 260 21.94 16.57 -2.01
CA GLU A 260 21.16 17.73 -2.41
C GLU A 260 20.29 18.23 -1.24
N ALA A 261 20.02 19.54 -1.23
CA ALA A 261 19.25 20.14 -0.15
C ALA A 261 17.78 19.66 -0.19
N VAL A 262 17.38 18.89 0.83
CA VAL A 262 15.98 18.54 1.06
C VAL A 262 15.24 19.78 1.55
N ARG A 263 14.15 20.16 0.88
CA ARG A 263 13.40 21.37 1.23
C ARG A 263 12.66 21.20 2.56
N ASP A 264 13.00 22.05 3.53
CA ASP A 264 12.32 22.14 4.82
C ASP A 264 10.89 22.68 4.73
N LYS A 265 10.55 23.31 3.60
CA LYS A 265 9.21 23.82 3.33
C LYS A 265 8.71 23.27 2.00
N GLY A 266 7.46 22.80 2.00
CA GLY A 266 6.76 22.46 0.78
C GLY A 266 6.48 23.69 -0.09
N MET A 267 6.03 23.42 -1.31
CA MET A 267 5.62 24.43 -2.28
C MET A 267 4.42 25.24 -1.78
N PRO A 268 4.35 26.55 -2.05
CA PRO A 268 3.16 27.35 -1.75
C PRO A 268 1.90 26.73 -2.37
N ARG A 269 0.81 26.64 -1.58
CA ARG A 269 -0.43 25.95 -1.97
C ARG A 269 -0.99 26.36 -3.35
N PRO A 270 -1.03 27.65 -3.75
CA PRO A 270 -1.51 28.03 -5.08
C PRO A 270 -0.69 27.42 -6.21
N LEU A 271 0.65 27.46 -6.10
CA LEU A 271 1.56 26.89 -7.10
C LEU A 271 1.44 25.35 -7.12
N ALA A 272 1.35 24.73 -5.94
CA ALA A 272 1.19 23.27 -5.83
C ALA A 272 -0.13 22.78 -6.46
N LYS A 273 -1.21 23.56 -6.32
CA LYS A 273 -2.51 23.26 -6.97
C LYS A 273 -2.42 23.34 -8.48
N VAL A 274 -1.74 24.35 -9.03
CA VAL A 274 -1.50 24.47 -10.48
C VAL A 274 -0.70 23.29 -10.99
N LEU A 275 0.39 22.94 -10.29
CA LEU A 275 1.23 21.82 -10.70
C LEU A 275 0.47 20.48 -10.62
N ALA A 276 -0.29 20.21 -9.55
CA ALA A 276 -1.12 19.01 -9.46
C ALA A 276 -2.17 18.95 -10.58
N PHE A 277 -2.76 20.08 -10.95
CA PHE A 277 -3.71 20.17 -12.07
C PHE A 277 -3.06 19.87 -13.43
N VAL A 278 -1.81 20.28 -13.63
CA VAL A 278 -1.02 19.93 -14.83
C VAL A 278 -0.66 18.46 -14.81
N LEU A 279 -0.05 17.96 -13.72
CA LEU A 279 0.33 16.55 -13.55
C LEU A 279 -0.87 15.62 -13.74
N ARG A 280 -2.03 15.96 -13.18
CA ARG A 280 -3.26 15.20 -13.39
C ARG A 280 -3.59 14.99 -14.87
N ARG A 281 -3.23 15.90 -15.78
CA ARG A 281 -3.51 15.73 -17.22
C ARG A 281 -2.46 14.93 -17.95
N VAL A 282 -1.19 15.13 -17.62
CA VAL A 282 -0.06 14.57 -18.38
C VAL A 282 0.44 13.25 -17.83
N ALA A 283 0.19 12.98 -16.55
CA ALA A 283 0.60 11.75 -15.89
C ALA A 283 -0.16 10.53 -16.41
N PRO A 284 0.46 9.34 -16.30
CA PRO A 284 -0.18 8.09 -16.68
C PRO A 284 -1.50 7.84 -15.94
N LYS A 285 -2.36 7.02 -16.56
CA LYS A 285 -3.74 6.74 -16.10
C LYS A 285 -4.06 5.26 -16.06
N GLY A 286 -4.96 4.90 -15.14
CA GLY A 286 -5.42 3.53 -14.91
C GLY A 286 -4.25 2.59 -14.59
N LEU A 287 -4.17 1.45 -15.28
CA LEU A 287 -3.08 0.50 -15.08
C LEU A 287 -1.69 1.10 -15.35
N GLU A 288 -1.58 2.12 -16.20
CA GLU A 288 -0.30 2.77 -16.46
C GLU A 288 0.16 3.60 -15.27
N PHE A 289 -0.77 4.20 -14.51
CA PHE A 289 -0.46 4.87 -13.25
C PHE A 289 0.01 3.87 -12.20
N ALA A 290 -0.66 2.71 -12.10
CA ALA A 290 -0.24 1.64 -11.20
C ALA A 290 1.19 1.19 -11.48
N LYS A 291 1.53 0.93 -12.76
CA LYS A 291 2.88 0.57 -13.17
C LYS A 291 3.89 1.69 -12.87
N TYR A 292 3.55 2.95 -13.15
CA TYR A 292 4.38 4.10 -12.75
C TYR A 292 4.69 4.09 -11.25
N SER A 293 3.66 3.92 -10.42
CA SER A 293 3.84 3.90 -8.96
C SER A 293 4.75 2.74 -8.55
N ILE A 294 4.53 1.54 -9.08
CA ILE A 294 5.40 0.38 -8.82
C ILE A 294 6.85 0.64 -9.24
N GLU A 295 7.07 1.13 -10.47
CA GLU A 295 8.41 1.43 -10.99
C GLU A 295 9.14 2.46 -10.13
N TYR A 296 8.51 3.60 -9.86
CA TYR A 296 9.08 4.65 -9.01
C TYR A 296 9.52 4.10 -7.64
N HIS A 297 8.64 3.38 -6.94
CA HIS A 297 8.96 2.84 -5.62
C HIS A 297 10.07 1.78 -5.69
N PHE A 298 10.11 0.95 -6.73
CA PHE A 298 11.16 -0.08 -6.87
C PHE A 298 12.52 0.53 -7.20
N LEU A 299 12.57 1.57 -8.05
CA LEU A 299 13.79 2.32 -8.33
C LEU A 299 14.32 2.99 -7.05
N ARG A 300 13.46 3.69 -6.31
CA ARG A 300 13.82 4.29 -5.01
C ARG A 300 14.31 3.25 -4.00
N ASN A 301 13.58 2.13 -3.89
CA ASN A 301 13.91 1.08 -2.92
C ASN A 301 15.18 0.31 -3.28
N ASP A 302 15.51 0.16 -4.58
CA ASP A 302 16.83 -0.35 -5.00
C ASP A 302 17.96 0.56 -4.49
N LEU A 303 17.84 1.87 -4.68
CA LEU A 303 18.83 2.83 -4.18
C LEU A 303 18.95 2.75 -2.65
N ALA A 304 17.82 2.89 -1.94
CA ALA A 304 17.78 2.89 -0.48
C ALA A 304 18.31 1.58 0.13
N SER A 305 17.96 0.42 -0.44
CA SER A 305 18.44 -0.87 0.04
C SER A 305 19.95 -1.05 -0.18
N ARG A 306 20.51 -0.58 -1.31
CA ARG A 306 21.96 -0.61 -1.55
C ARG A 306 22.71 0.31 -0.61
N ASP A 307 22.16 1.49 -0.37
CA ASP A 307 22.74 2.49 0.52
C ASP A 307 22.82 2.01 1.97
N ALA A 308 21.75 1.35 2.44
CA ALA A 308 21.65 0.85 3.81
C ALA A 308 22.33 -0.51 4.03
N TRP A 309 22.26 -1.45 3.07
CA TRP A 309 22.67 -2.85 3.26
C TRP A 309 23.86 -3.29 2.41
N GLY A 310 24.32 -2.44 1.49
CA GLY A 310 25.31 -2.79 0.49
C GLY A 310 24.73 -3.61 -0.67
N THR A 311 25.35 -3.46 -1.84
CA THR A 311 24.88 -4.03 -3.11
C THR A 311 24.61 -5.53 -3.07
N LYS A 312 25.53 -6.32 -2.48
CA LYS A 312 25.41 -7.78 -2.44
C LYS A 312 24.14 -8.23 -1.71
N ARG A 313 23.85 -7.65 -0.54
CA ARG A 313 22.67 -8.01 0.27
C ARG A 313 21.39 -7.49 -0.37
N ALA A 314 21.38 -6.25 -0.84
CA ALA A 314 20.24 -5.66 -1.54
C ALA A 314 19.80 -6.51 -2.74
N LEU A 315 20.76 -6.92 -3.59
CA LEU A 315 20.49 -7.79 -4.73
C LEU A 315 20.04 -9.19 -4.32
N SER A 316 20.53 -9.73 -3.20
CA SER A 316 20.08 -11.05 -2.71
C SER A 316 18.62 -11.03 -2.26
N GLN A 317 18.15 -9.92 -1.69
CA GLN A 317 16.78 -9.81 -1.18
C GLN A 317 15.78 -9.41 -2.27
N MET A 318 16.20 -8.65 -3.28
CA MET A 318 15.30 -8.19 -4.33
C MET A 318 14.78 -9.37 -5.20
N PRO A 319 13.45 -9.53 -5.33
CA PRO A 319 12.85 -10.55 -6.18
C PRO A 319 13.20 -10.39 -7.66
N ALA A 320 13.18 -11.48 -8.43
CA ALA A 320 13.55 -11.47 -9.85
C ALA A 320 12.70 -10.50 -10.70
N TYR A 321 11.40 -10.41 -10.44
CA TYR A 321 10.52 -9.48 -11.16
C TYR A 321 10.85 -8.01 -10.86
N ALA A 322 11.28 -7.69 -9.63
CA ALA A 322 11.66 -6.34 -9.24
C ALA A 322 12.99 -5.96 -9.90
N LYS A 323 13.96 -6.89 -9.95
CA LYS A 323 15.20 -6.71 -10.72
C LYS A 323 14.92 -6.44 -12.19
N ALA A 324 14.00 -7.21 -12.79
CA ALA A 324 13.62 -7.02 -14.19
C ALA A 324 12.94 -5.67 -14.47
N ILE A 325 12.26 -5.09 -13.48
CA ILE A 325 11.70 -3.73 -13.56
C ILE A 325 12.81 -2.68 -13.46
N VAL A 326 13.70 -2.80 -12.48
CA VAL A 326 14.84 -1.88 -12.32
C VAL A 326 15.74 -1.91 -13.56
N ALA A 327 15.96 -3.09 -14.14
CA ALA A 327 16.80 -3.30 -15.31
C ALA A 327 16.31 -2.57 -16.58
N GLN A 328 15.02 -2.21 -16.66
CA GLN A 328 14.49 -1.39 -17.76
C GLN A 328 15.05 0.04 -17.72
N HIS A 329 15.72 0.43 -16.63
CA HIS A 329 16.27 1.75 -16.39
C HIS A 329 17.77 1.72 -16.05
N ASP A 330 18.48 0.61 -16.32
CA ASP A 330 19.83 0.35 -15.79
C ASP A 330 20.85 1.45 -16.11
N GLU A 331 20.97 1.90 -17.36
CA GLU A 331 21.91 2.97 -17.74
C GLU A 331 21.73 4.22 -16.87
N TRP A 332 20.49 4.67 -16.72
CA TRP A 332 20.14 5.82 -15.88
C TRP A 332 20.31 5.55 -14.38
N MET A 333 20.04 4.32 -13.93
CA MET A 333 20.23 3.92 -12.54
C MET A 333 21.71 3.83 -12.16
N ASP A 334 22.57 3.38 -13.07
CA ASP A 334 24.01 3.28 -12.86
C ASP A 334 24.63 4.67 -12.72
N GLU A 335 24.27 5.61 -13.60
CA GLU A 335 24.66 7.02 -13.45
C GLU A 335 24.24 7.60 -12.08
N LEU A 336 23.02 7.27 -11.62
CA LEU A 336 22.52 7.74 -10.34
C LEU A 336 23.27 7.10 -9.16
N ARG A 337 23.57 5.81 -9.22
CA ARG A 337 24.34 5.08 -8.21
C ARG A 337 25.77 5.60 -8.12
N GLU A 338 26.41 5.90 -9.25
CA GLU A 338 27.75 6.50 -9.29
C GLU A 338 27.77 7.89 -8.64
N ARG A 339 26.77 8.73 -8.95
CA ARG A 339 26.62 10.05 -8.32
C ARG A 339 26.45 9.95 -6.81
N ILE A 340 25.68 8.98 -6.32
CA ILE A 340 25.47 8.73 -4.89
C ILE A 340 26.76 8.23 -4.24
N ALA A 341 27.49 7.31 -4.88
CA ALA A 341 28.77 6.81 -4.38
C ALA A 341 29.80 7.94 -4.27
N ALA A 342 29.89 8.82 -5.27
CA ALA A 342 30.81 9.96 -5.29
C ALA A 342 30.53 11.03 -4.22
N LYS A 343 29.40 10.96 -3.51
CA LYS A 343 29.07 11.85 -2.37
C LYS A 343 29.48 11.27 -1.02
N ARG A 344 29.87 10.00 -0.98
CA ARG A 344 30.32 9.31 0.24
C ARG A 344 31.83 9.34 0.42
N ASP A 345 32.57 9.63 -0.64
CA ASP A 345 34.03 9.87 -0.66
C ASP A 345 34.36 11.33 -0.33
#